data_AF-A0AAV0GA79-F1
#
_entry.id   AF-A0AAV0GA79-F1
#
_cell.length_a   1.000
_cell.length_b   1.000
_cell.length_c   1.000
_cell.angle_alpha   90.00
_cell.angle_beta   90.00
_cell.angle_gamma   90.00
#
_symmetry.space_group_name_H-M   'P 1'
#
loop_
_entity.id
_entity.type
_entity.pdbx_description
1 polymer ?
#
loop_
_entity_poly.entity_id
_entity_poly.type
_entity_poly.pdbx_seq_one_letter_code
_entity_poly.pdbx_strand_id
1 'polypeptide(L)'
;MDAIDGGSSESPVSTMVDPPPPKIATHAGSDCASDKESDIFYIGERRFRKANVKDKEFQRQSLLFEDQFVRSEGFEITWDKFDYMFDSFDLAWWTPLESDKTNEQLVRIMINDAIDKHNEENGANLEFVKHVKTNFWGCAGYCFWITFLARDLSSNSDIKVYQTKVRRFMGKNTVRIFRERPTDEEIASVHVELPEYECFK
;
A
#
# COMPACT_ATOMS: atom_id res chain seq x y z
N MET A 1 -70.34 -40.55 26.27
CA MET A 1 -70.65 -39.12 26.47
C MET A 1 -70.12 -38.79 27.84
N ASP A 2 -69.07 -37.96 27.88
CA ASP A 2 -68.75 -36.95 28.91
C ASP A 2 -67.26 -36.57 28.79
N ALA A 3 -67.02 -35.27 28.85
CA ALA A 3 -65.80 -34.55 28.53
C ALA A 3 -65.01 -34.16 29.78
N ILE A 4 -63.68 -34.16 29.72
CA ILE A 4 -62.74 -33.41 30.60
C ILE A 4 -61.44 -33.27 29.78
N ASP A 5 -61.10 -32.13 29.18
CA ASP A 5 -60.60 -30.84 29.71
C ASP A 5 -59.14 -30.85 30.23
N GLY A 6 -58.31 -30.04 29.57
CA GLY A 6 -57.42 -29.06 30.19
C GLY A 6 -56.22 -29.54 31.01
N GLY A 7 -55.03 -29.53 30.41
CA GLY A 7 -53.78 -29.61 31.14
C GLY A 7 -52.52 -29.47 30.28
N SER A 8 -52.27 -28.27 29.71
CA SER A 8 -50.95 -27.92 29.15
C SER A 8 -50.11 -27.23 30.20
N SER A 9 -48.97 -27.82 30.53
CA SER A 9 -47.96 -27.28 31.43
C SER A 9 -47.23 -26.09 30.77
N GLU A 10 -47.35 -24.91 31.36
CA GLU A 10 -46.55 -23.73 31.03
C GLU A 10 -45.09 -23.94 31.48
N SER A 11 -44.15 -23.71 30.56
CA SER A 11 -42.74 -23.49 30.87
C SER A 11 -42.47 -21.99 30.83
N PRO A 12 -41.74 -21.39 31.78
CA PRO A 12 -41.61 -19.94 31.84
C PRO A 12 -40.64 -19.42 30.77
N VAL A 13 -41.17 -18.54 29.91
CA VAL A 13 -40.39 -17.72 28.96
C VAL A 13 -39.56 -16.70 29.75
N SER A 14 -38.25 -16.83 29.68
CA SER A 14 -37.29 -15.84 30.19
C SER A 14 -37.26 -14.63 29.24
N THR A 15 -37.86 -13.53 29.66
CA THR A 15 -37.80 -12.23 28.99
C THR A 15 -36.48 -11.53 29.33
N MET A 16 -35.48 -11.66 28.46
CA MET A 16 -34.35 -10.73 28.41
C MET A 16 -34.86 -9.40 27.82
N VAL A 17 -34.87 -8.37 28.65
CA VAL A 17 -35.25 -7.00 28.27
C VAL A 17 -34.05 -6.35 27.58
N ASP A 18 -34.18 -6.03 26.30
CA ASP A 18 -33.17 -5.27 25.57
C ASP A 18 -32.99 -3.87 26.19
N PRO A 19 -31.75 -3.39 26.37
CA PRO A 19 -31.50 -2.05 26.90
C PRO A 19 -31.94 -0.97 25.90
N PRO A 20 -32.42 0.19 26.40
CA PRO A 20 -32.95 1.24 25.55
C PRO A 20 -31.85 1.86 24.66
N PRO A 21 -32.19 2.30 23.43
CA PRO A 21 -31.22 2.91 22.53
C PRO A 21 -30.65 4.20 23.14
N PRO A 22 -29.36 4.52 22.90
CA PRO A 22 -28.71 5.68 23.49
C PRO A 22 -29.40 6.98 23.04
N LYS A 23 -29.78 7.80 24.03
CA LYS A 23 -30.42 9.09 23.82
C LYS A 23 -29.41 10.07 23.20
N ILE A 24 -29.74 10.60 22.02
CA ILE A 24 -29.04 11.73 21.41
C ILE A 24 -29.36 12.97 22.26
N ALA A 25 -28.33 13.55 22.89
CA ALA A 25 -28.43 14.81 23.60
C ALA A 25 -28.01 15.95 22.65
N THR A 26 -28.98 16.79 22.29
CA THR A 26 -28.76 18.06 21.60
C THR A 26 -28.47 19.14 22.64
N HIS A 27 -27.28 19.73 22.63
CA HIS A 27 -27.03 21.02 23.27
C HIS A 27 -26.26 21.94 22.33
N ALA A 28 -26.93 23.03 21.95
CA ALA A 28 -26.36 24.16 21.25
C ALA A 28 -25.66 25.10 22.24
N GLY A 29 -24.47 25.55 21.91
CA GLY A 29 -23.76 26.60 22.66
C GLY A 29 -22.26 26.66 22.37
N SER A 30 -21.90 27.33 21.27
CA SER A 30 -20.69 28.12 21.06
C SER A 30 -19.36 27.63 21.65
N ASP A 31 -18.51 27.07 20.80
CA ASP A 31 -17.20 27.64 20.50
C ASP A 31 -16.79 27.26 19.08
N CYS A 32 -16.28 28.22 18.32
CA CYS A 32 -15.94 28.08 16.91
C CYS A 32 -14.67 27.23 16.73
N ALA A 33 -14.81 25.91 16.83
CA ALA A 33 -13.91 24.97 16.17
C ALA A 33 -14.75 24.23 15.13
N SER A 34 -14.75 24.73 13.89
CA SER A 34 -15.21 23.92 12.77
C SER A 34 -14.21 22.78 12.62
N ASP A 35 -14.46 21.67 13.30
CA ASP A 35 -13.67 20.45 13.15
C ASP A 35 -13.73 20.04 11.67
N LYS A 36 -12.60 20.23 10.97
CA LYS A 36 -12.43 19.96 9.54
C LYS A 36 -12.27 18.46 9.27
N GLU A 37 -13.25 17.67 9.69
CA GLU A 37 -13.26 16.22 9.46
C GLU A 37 -13.38 15.87 7.96
N SER A 38 -13.74 16.84 7.10
CA SER A 38 -13.86 16.70 5.65
C SER A 38 -12.53 16.64 4.88
N ASP A 39 -11.38 16.80 5.54
CA ASP A 39 -10.05 16.85 4.88
C ASP A 39 -9.25 15.54 5.02
N ILE A 40 -9.87 14.45 5.52
CA ILE A 40 -9.22 13.14 5.73
C ILE A 40 -9.92 12.06 4.90
N PHE A 41 -9.13 11.15 4.31
CA PHE A 41 -9.61 9.94 3.65
C PHE A 41 -8.74 8.73 3.98
N TYR A 42 -9.20 7.54 3.65
CA TYR A 42 -8.52 6.28 3.98
C TYR A 42 -8.21 5.46 2.72
N ILE A 43 -7.06 4.78 2.72
CA ILE A 43 -6.73 3.72 1.78
C ILE A 43 -6.31 2.50 2.59
N GLY A 44 -7.09 1.42 2.47
CA GLY A 44 -7.01 0.32 3.43
C GLY A 44 -7.26 0.86 4.85
N GLU A 45 -6.34 0.56 5.76
CA GLU A 45 -6.38 1.05 7.15
C GLU A 45 -5.63 2.37 7.34
N ARG A 46 -4.98 2.88 6.28
CA ARG A 46 -4.10 4.04 6.38
C ARG A 46 -4.87 5.34 6.18
N ARG A 47 -4.65 6.30 7.10
CA ARG A 47 -5.25 7.64 7.08
C ARG A 47 -4.40 8.60 6.27
N PHE A 48 -5.04 9.38 5.39
CA PHE A 48 -4.41 10.44 4.61
C PHE A 48 -5.16 11.76 4.73
N ARG A 49 -4.42 12.86 4.70
CA ARG A 49 -4.93 14.22 4.53
C ARG A 49 -5.09 14.52 3.04
N LYS A 50 -6.11 15.31 2.72
CA LYS A 50 -6.32 15.83 1.38
C LYS A 50 -5.21 16.80 1.00
N ALA A 51 -4.65 16.64 -0.21
CA ALA A 51 -3.60 17.49 -0.71
C ALA A 51 -4.03 18.96 -0.79
N ASN A 52 -3.17 19.86 -0.32
CA ASN A 52 -3.36 21.30 -0.42
C ASN A 52 -2.02 21.95 -0.76
N VAL A 53 -1.89 22.44 -1.98
CA VAL A 53 -0.65 23.05 -2.50
C VAL A 53 -0.21 24.30 -1.72
N LYS A 54 -1.10 24.93 -0.95
CA LYS A 54 -0.78 26.09 -0.09
C LYS A 54 -0.32 25.67 1.31
N ASP A 55 -0.49 24.41 1.68
CA ASP A 55 -0.03 23.89 2.95
C ASP A 55 1.49 23.68 2.91
N LYS A 56 2.21 24.34 3.80
CA LYS A 56 3.67 24.23 3.90
C LYS A 56 4.10 22.80 4.23
N GLU A 57 3.29 22.06 4.98
CA GLU A 57 3.59 20.66 5.28
C GLU A 57 3.37 19.76 4.08
N PHE A 58 2.37 20.04 3.23
CA PHE A 58 2.21 19.36 1.95
C PHE A 58 3.45 19.58 1.07
N GLN A 59 3.88 20.83 0.90
CA GLN A 59 5.07 21.17 0.11
C GLN A 59 6.34 20.48 0.64
N ARG A 60 6.54 20.49 1.97
CA ARG A 60 7.67 19.81 2.62
C ARG A 60 7.64 18.30 2.36
N GLN A 61 6.46 17.67 2.46
CA GLN A 61 6.30 16.24 2.19
C GLN A 61 6.45 15.93 0.69
N SER A 62 5.98 16.79 -0.22
CA SER A 62 6.21 16.66 -1.67
C SER A 62 7.70 16.65 -2.01
N LEU A 63 8.48 17.58 -1.46
CA LEU A 63 9.94 17.62 -1.66
C LEU A 63 10.63 16.38 -1.10
N LEU A 64 10.21 15.90 0.07
CA LEU A 64 10.74 14.67 0.67
C LEU A 64 10.37 13.43 -0.16
N PHE A 65 9.16 13.38 -0.71
CA PHE A 65 8.71 12.30 -1.58
C PHE A 65 9.55 12.28 -2.86
N GLU A 66 9.71 13.42 -3.52
CA GLU A 66 10.50 13.54 -4.74
C GLU A 66 11.96 13.15 -4.51
N ASP A 67 12.57 13.61 -3.40
CA ASP A 67 13.94 13.23 -3.04
C ASP A 67 14.07 11.70 -2.86
N GLN A 68 13.18 11.07 -2.09
CA GLN A 68 13.19 9.62 -1.90
C GLN A 68 12.93 8.87 -3.21
N PHE A 69 11.99 9.35 -4.01
CA PHE A 69 11.60 8.72 -5.27
C PHE A 69 12.73 8.77 -6.29
N VAL A 70 13.38 9.93 -6.47
CA VAL A 70 14.49 10.10 -7.40
C VAL A 70 15.72 9.31 -6.96
N ARG A 71 16.14 9.44 -5.68
CA ARG A 71 17.33 8.74 -5.17
C ARG A 71 17.24 7.23 -5.31
N SER A 72 16.06 6.68 -5.03
CA SER A 72 15.84 5.24 -5.02
C SER A 72 15.18 4.73 -6.30
N GLU A 73 14.95 5.58 -7.30
CA GLU A 73 14.13 5.30 -8.48
C GLU A 73 12.74 4.73 -8.14
N GLY A 74 12.17 5.08 -6.99
CA GLY A 74 10.84 4.67 -6.52
C GLY A 74 10.80 3.43 -5.63
N PHE A 75 11.94 2.79 -5.33
CA PHE A 75 11.98 1.57 -4.50
C PHE A 75 11.98 1.85 -2.99
N GLU A 76 12.64 2.92 -2.55
CA GLU A 76 12.86 3.22 -1.13
C GLU A 76 12.04 4.45 -0.72
N ILE A 77 10.81 4.21 -0.25
CA ILE A 77 9.93 5.25 0.27
C ILE A 77 9.59 4.93 1.72
N THR A 78 9.87 5.87 2.62
CA THR A 78 9.56 5.74 4.05
C THR A 78 8.15 6.24 4.30
N TRP A 79 7.17 5.40 4.00
CA TRP A 79 5.76 5.75 4.02
C TRP A 79 5.30 6.43 5.31
N ASP A 80 5.80 6.05 6.47
CA ASP A 80 5.42 6.61 7.79
C ASP A 80 5.74 8.10 7.95
N LYS A 81 6.54 8.69 7.06
CA LYS A 81 6.83 10.13 7.04
C LYS A 81 5.79 10.96 6.27
N PHE A 82 4.78 10.30 5.68
CA PHE A 82 3.80 10.93 4.81
C PHE A 82 2.38 10.81 5.35
N ASP A 83 1.76 11.98 5.53
CA ASP A 83 0.35 12.15 5.87
C ASP A 83 -0.51 12.45 4.63
N TYR A 84 0.10 12.74 3.49
CA TYR A 84 -0.59 12.94 2.21
C TYR A 84 -0.32 11.78 1.26
N MET A 85 -1.25 11.58 0.33
CA MET A 85 -1.07 10.62 -0.76
C MET A 85 -0.29 11.28 -1.90
N PHE A 86 0.71 10.57 -2.41
CA PHE A 86 1.46 10.90 -3.61
C PHE A 86 1.17 9.87 -4.71
N ASP A 87 1.78 10.06 -5.88
CA ASP A 87 1.52 9.22 -7.05
C ASP A 87 1.87 7.74 -6.81
N SER A 88 2.89 7.47 -5.98
CA SER A 88 3.23 6.12 -5.57
C SER A 88 2.71 5.81 -4.17
N PHE A 89 2.44 4.53 -3.90
CA PHE A 89 1.99 4.03 -2.60
C PHE A 89 2.34 2.53 -2.45
N ASP A 90 2.30 2.04 -1.21
CA ASP A 90 2.50 0.62 -0.90
C ASP A 90 1.32 -0.21 -1.43
N LEU A 91 1.61 -1.25 -2.21
CA LEU A 91 0.59 -2.15 -2.75
C LEU A 91 -0.17 -2.90 -1.66
N ALA A 92 0.41 -3.08 -0.47
CA ALA A 92 -0.23 -3.74 0.65
C ALA A 92 -1.48 -3.01 1.15
N TRP A 93 -1.59 -1.69 0.91
CA TRP A 93 -2.76 -0.92 1.33
C TRP A 93 -3.89 -0.95 0.30
N TRP A 94 -3.62 -1.40 -0.92
CA TRP A 94 -4.58 -1.38 -2.00
C TRP A 94 -5.39 -2.66 -2.06
N THR A 95 -6.62 -2.55 -2.58
CA THR A 95 -7.44 -3.72 -2.88
C THR A 95 -6.77 -4.61 -3.93
N PRO A 96 -7.16 -5.88 -4.07
CA PRO A 96 -6.66 -6.72 -5.14
C PRO A 96 -6.83 -6.07 -6.52
N LEU A 97 -5.73 -5.97 -7.28
CA LEU A 97 -5.75 -5.37 -8.62
C LEU A 97 -6.36 -6.28 -9.69
N GLU A 98 -6.42 -7.59 -9.43
CA GLU A 98 -7.04 -8.58 -10.29
C GLU A 98 -8.12 -9.33 -9.51
N SER A 99 -9.22 -9.69 -10.19
CA SER A 99 -10.36 -10.35 -9.55
C SER A 99 -10.08 -11.79 -9.10
N ASP A 100 -9.08 -12.43 -9.69
CA ASP A 100 -8.77 -13.85 -9.49
C ASP A 100 -7.46 -14.08 -8.71
N LYS A 101 -6.78 -13.01 -8.27
CA LYS A 101 -5.48 -13.10 -7.56
C LYS A 101 -5.38 -12.08 -6.44
N THR A 102 -4.69 -12.46 -5.37
CA THR A 102 -4.23 -11.51 -4.36
C THR A 102 -3.08 -10.66 -4.90
N ASN A 103 -2.86 -9.48 -4.32
CA ASN A 103 -1.71 -8.63 -4.68
C ASN A 103 -0.37 -9.35 -4.46
N GLU A 104 -0.26 -10.20 -3.43
CA GLU A 104 0.93 -11.01 -3.18
C GLU A 104 1.18 -12.04 -4.28
N GLN A 105 0.14 -12.75 -4.73
CA GLN A 105 0.23 -13.69 -5.86
C GLN A 105 0.65 -12.97 -7.14
N LEU A 106 0.07 -11.81 -7.42
CA LEU A 106 0.41 -10.99 -8.58
C LEU A 106 1.87 -10.55 -8.55
N VAL A 107 2.35 -10.07 -7.40
CA VAL A 107 3.76 -9.69 -7.20
C VAL A 107 4.67 -10.88 -7.39
N ARG A 108 4.33 -12.06 -6.86
CA ARG A 108 5.13 -13.27 -7.02
C ARG A 108 5.27 -13.68 -8.49
N ILE A 109 4.19 -13.60 -9.27
CA ILE A 109 4.24 -13.85 -10.72
C ILE A 109 5.20 -12.86 -11.40
N MET A 110 5.11 -11.57 -11.08
CA MET A 110 6.00 -10.56 -11.66
C MET A 110 7.47 -10.75 -11.27
N ILE A 111 7.75 -11.21 -10.05
CA ILE A 111 9.11 -11.53 -9.61
C ILE A 111 9.66 -12.72 -10.39
N ASN A 112 8.90 -13.80 -10.49
CA ASN A 112 9.31 -15.00 -11.22
C ASN A 112 9.55 -14.68 -12.70
N ASP A 113 8.62 -13.99 -13.37
CA ASP A 113 8.79 -13.56 -14.77
C ASP A 113 10.08 -12.73 -14.96
N ALA A 114 10.41 -11.88 -13.98
CA ALA A 114 11.60 -11.04 -14.04
C ALA A 114 12.90 -11.83 -13.79
N ILE A 115 12.88 -12.79 -12.87
CA ILE A 115 13.98 -13.71 -12.61
C ILE A 115 14.23 -14.60 -13.82
N ASP A 116 13.19 -15.22 -14.37
CA ASP A 116 13.28 -16.11 -15.53
C ASP A 116 13.93 -15.37 -16.71
N LYS A 117 13.43 -14.17 -17.01
CA LYS A 117 14.03 -13.30 -18.03
C LYS A 117 15.50 -12.97 -17.74
N HIS A 118 15.84 -12.60 -16.50
CA HIS A 118 17.22 -12.28 -16.13
C HIS A 118 18.15 -13.49 -16.27
N ASN A 119 17.70 -14.67 -15.82
CA ASN A 119 18.44 -15.92 -15.91
C ASN A 119 18.69 -16.29 -17.37
N GLU A 120 17.68 -16.20 -18.23
CA GLU A 120 17.78 -16.44 -19.68
C GLU A 120 18.76 -15.47 -20.36
N GLU A 121 18.67 -14.17 -20.06
CA GLU A 121 19.48 -13.13 -20.71
C GLU A 121 20.95 -13.13 -20.26
N ASN A 122 21.23 -13.53 -19.01
CA ASN A 122 22.56 -13.40 -18.39
C ASN A 122 23.23 -14.74 -18.07
N GLY A 123 22.58 -15.87 -18.35
CA GLY A 123 23.07 -17.19 -17.94
C GLY A 123 23.17 -17.36 -16.42
N ALA A 124 22.34 -16.62 -15.67
CA ALA A 124 22.29 -16.68 -14.21
C ALA A 124 21.35 -17.81 -13.74
N ASN A 125 21.40 -18.13 -12.45
CA ASN A 125 20.52 -19.13 -11.84
C ASN A 125 19.94 -18.62 -10.52
N LEU A 126 19.25 -17.48 -10.58
CA LEU A 126 18.58 -16.89 -9.43
C LEU A 126 17.30 -17.66 -9.10
N GLU A 127 17.09 -17.93 -7.81
CA GLU A 127 15.88 -18.50 -7.25
C GLU A 127 15.24 -17.49 -6.29
N PHE A 128 13.92 -17.29 -6.44
CA PHE A 128 13.14 -16.45 -5.54
C PHE A 128 13.08 -17.03 -4.11
N VAL A 129 13.38 -16.20 -3.11
CA VAL A 129 13.28 -16.57 -1.70
C VAL A 129 12.07 -15.95 -1.03
N LYS A 130 11.96 -14.61 -1.06
CA LYS A 130 10.93 -13.88 -0.31
C LYS A 130 10.65 -12.50 -0.88
N HIS A 131 9.38 -12.09 -0.87
CA HIS A 131 8.97 -10.71 -1.15
C HIS A 131 9.24 -9.81 0.07
N VAL A 132 9.82 -8.63 -0.17
CA VAL A 132 10.13 -7.65 0.90
C VAL A 132 9.10 -6.52 0.91
N LYS A 133 8.95 -5.82 -0.21
CA LYS A 133 8.00 -4.71 -0.35
C LYS A 133 7.70 -4.41 -1.82
N THR A 134 6.58 -3.76 -2.09
CA THR A 134 6.20 -3.32 -3.43
C THR A 134 5.54 -1.95 -3.35
N ASN A 135 6.20 -0.95 -3.93
CA ASN A 135 5.53 0.30 -4.27
C ASN A 135 4.90 0.16 -5.65
N PHE A 136 3.78 0.82 -5.88
CA PHE A 136 3.20 0.88 -7.21
C PHE A 136 2.57 2.23 -7.51
N TRP A 137 2.31 2.45 -8.80
CA TRP A 137 1.62 3.63 -9.31
C TRP A 137 0.82 3.24 -10.55
N GLY A 138 -0.42 3.75 -10.64
CA GLY A 138 -1.25 3.66 -11.83
C GLY A 138 -0.73 4.55 -12.97
N CYS A 139 -0.70 4.00 -14.18
CA CYS A 139 -0.37 4.74 -15.40
C CYS A 139 -1.28 4.25 -16.54
N ALA A 140 -0.80 4.22 -17.79
CA ALA A 140 -1.39 3.33 -18.79
C ALA A 140 -1.09 1.88 -18.38
N GLY A 141 -1.91 1.30 -17.51
CA GLY A 141 -1.62 0.06 -16.77
C GLY A 141 -1.08 0.36 -15.37
N TYR A 142 -0.07 -0.39 -14.94
CA TYR A 142 0.56 -0.21 -13.62
C TYR A 142 2.07 -0.32 -13.73
N CYS A 143 2.78 0.47 -12.93
CA CYS A 143 4.22 0.31 -12.69
C CYS A 143 4.42 -0.17 -11.25
N PHE A 144 5.22 -1.22 -11.09
CA PHE A 144 5.57 -1.82 -9.80
C PHE A 144 7.07 -1.70 -9.57
N TRP A 145 7.45 -1.31 -8.36
CA TRP A 145 8.82 -1.26 -7.85
C TRP A 145 8.91 -2.27 -6.73
N ILE A 146 9.39 -3.46 -7.08
CA ILE A 146 9.36 -4.64 -6.23
C ILE A 146 10.76 -4.88 -5.67
N THR A 147 10.85 -5.02 -4.35
CA THR A 147 12.07 -5.47 -3.66
C THR A 147 11.85 -6.88 -3.13
N PHE A 148 12.81 -7.77 -3.36
CA PHE A 148 12.71 -9.18 -2.99
C PHE A 148 14.08 -9.77 -2.65
N LEU A 149 14.08 -10.91 -1.95
CA LEU A 149 15.25 -11.72 -1.68
C LEU A 149 15.35 -12.83 -2.73
N ALA A 150 16.55 -13.06 -3.24
CA ALA A 150 16.86 -14.19 -4.10
C ALA A 150 18.24 -14.78 -3.77
N ARG A 151 18.42 -16.05 -4.13
CA ARG A 151 19.68 -16.77 -4.01
C ARG A 151 20.15 -17.16 -5.41
N ASP A 152 21.42 -16.95 -5.70
CA ASP A 152 22.02 -17.53 -6.90
C ASP A 152 22.44 -18.97 -6.61
N LEU A 153 21.90 -19.92 -7.36
CA LEU A 153 22.18 -21.36 -7.24
C LEU A 153 23.42 -21.78 -8.04
N SER A 154 23.94 -20.93 -8.93
CA SER A 154 25.17 -21.22 -9.67
C SER A 154 26.43 -21.04 -8.81
N SER A 155 26.30 -20.30 -7.71
CA SER A 155 27.31 -20.06 -6.71
C SER A 155 26.80 -20.52 -5.33
N ASN A 156 27.67 -20.92 -4.41
CA ASN A 156 27.28 -21.12 -3.00
C ASN A 156 27.13 -19.76 -2.30
N SER A 157 26.45 -18.80 -2.94
CA SER A 157 26.34 -17.44 -2.47
C SER A 157 25.23 -17.28 -1.42
N ASP A 158 25.39 -16.22 -0.64
CA ASP A 158 24.39 -15.78 0.32
C ASP A 158 23.16 -15.21 -0.37
N ILE A 159 22.05 -15.20 0.37
CA ILE A 159 20.81 -14.56 -0.08
C ILE A 159 21.06 -13.05 -0.21
N LYS A 160 20.70 -12.49 -1.36
CA LYS A 160 20.85 -11.06 -1.67
C LYS A 160 19.50 -10.40 -1.88
N VAL A 161 19.49 -9.08 -1.74
CA VAL A 161 18.31 -8.24 -2.01
C VAL A 161 18.36 -7.77 -3.45
N TYR A 162 17.29 -8.00 -4.20
CA TYR A 162 17.11 -7.57 -5.58
C TYR A 162 15.93 -6.60 -5.70
N GLN A 163 16.00 -5.79 -6.74
CA GLN A 163 14.99 -4.81 -7.11
C GLN A 163 14.60 -5.01 -8.58
N THR A 164 13.30 -5.04 -8.85
CA THR A 164 12.77 -5.07 -10.22
C THR A 164 11.66 -4.05 -10.43
N LYS A 165 11.74 -3.32 -11.54
CA LYS A 165 10.67 -2.43 -12.00
C LYS A 165 9.92 -3.12 -13.12
N VAL A 166 8.64 -3.39 -12.90
CA VAL A 166 7.78 -4.08 -13.86
C VAL A 166 6.64 -3.17 -14.27
N ARG A 167 6.49 -2.93 -15.58
CA ARG A 167 5.27 -2.34 -16.13
C ARG A 167 4.33 -3.47 -16.52
N ARG A 168 3.12 -3.46 -15.97
CA ARG A 168 2.04 -4.37 -16.34
C ARG A 168 0.99 -3.63 -17.15
N PHE A 169 0.69 -4.12 -18.35
CA PHE A 169 -0.35 -3.55 -19.21
C PHE A 169 -1.07 -4.65 -19.98
N MET A 170 -2.40 -4.69 -19.89
CA MET A 170 -3.25 -5.71 -20.53
C MET A 170 -2.76 -7.15 -20.28
N GLY A 171 -2.43 -7.47 -19.03
CA GLY A 171 -1.96 -8.79 -18.60
C GLY A 171 -0.50 -9.12 -18.95
N LYS A 172 0.22 -8.24 -19.67
CA LYS A 172 1.62 -8.45 -20.04
C LYS A 172 2.56 -7.73 -19.08
N ASN A 173 3.60 -8.44 -18.64
CA ASN A 173 4.68 -7.89 -17.82
C ASN A 173 5.84 -7.45 -18.71
N THR A 174 6.37 -6.26 -18.45
CA THR A 174 7.57 -5.74 -19.10
C THR A 174 8.55 -5.29 -18.03
N VAL A 175 9.60 -6.07 -17.84
CA VAL A 175 10.71 -5.73 -16.95
C VAL A 175 11.46 -4.53 -17.53
N ARG A 176 11.61 -3.48 -16.73
CA ARG A 176 12.32 -2.23 -17.07
C ARG A 176 13.65 -2.10 -16.34
N ILE A 177 13.69 -2.55 -15.09
CA ILE A 177 14.90 -2.57 -14.25
C ILE A 177 14.94 -3.95 -13.59
N PHE A 178 16.12 -4.56 -13.53
CA PHE A 178 16.41 -5.72 -12.70
C PHE A 178 17.85 -5.59 -12.20
N ARG A 179 18.06 -5.51 -10.89
CA ARG A 179 19.38 -5.34 -10.27
C ARG A 179 19.42 -5.88 -8.85
N GLU A 180 20.63 -6.14 -8.35
CA GLU A 180 20.87 -6.18 -6.91
C GLU A 180 20.56 -4.80 -6.32
N ARG A 181 20.00 -4.74 -5.11
CA ARG A 181 19.66 -3.48 -4.43
C ARG A 181 20.95 -2.67 -4.22
N PRO A 182 21.03 -1.41 -4.68
CA PRO A 182 22.15 -0.54 -4.37
C PRO A 182 22.30 -0.36 -2.85
N THR A 183 23.54 -0.13 -2.40
CA THR A 183 23.85 0.19 -1.01
C THR A 183 23.20 1.50 -0.59
N ASP A 184 23.03 1.70 0.72
CA ASP A 184 22.43 2.92 1.24
C ASP A 184 23.32 4.15 0.92
N GLU A 185 24.64 3.98 0.87
CA GLU A 185 25.59 5.00 0.43
C GLU A 185 25.43 5.37 -1.06
N GLU A 186 25.25 4.38 -1.94
CA GLU A 186 25.01 4.62 -3.36
C GLU A 186 23.71 5.40 -3.57
N ILE A 187 22.63 5.01 -2.89
CA ILE A 187 21.33 5.72 -2.94
C ILE A 187 21.47 7.15 -2.40
N ALA A 188 22.18 7.33 -1.30
CA ALA A 188 22.43 8.65 -0.71
C ALA A 188 23.29 9.56 -1.61
N SER A 189 24.16 8.98 -2.45
CA SER A 189 25.04 9.74 -3.34
C SER A 189 24.36 10.31 -4.59
N VAL A 190 23.13 9.86 -4.91
CA VAL A 190 22.39 10.34 -6.08
C VAL A 190 22.10 11.84 -5.96
N HIS A 191 22.46 12.62 -6.99
CA HIS A 191 22.10 14.03 -7.04
C HIS A 191 20.61 14.19 -7.37
N VAL A 192 19.90 15.01 -6.61
CA VAL A 192 18.48 15.29 -6.82
C VAL A 192 18.31 16.77 -7.13
N GLU A 193 17.79 17.05 -8.32
CA GLU A 193 17.31 18.38 -8.70
C GLU A 193 15.82 18.47 -8.31
N LEU A 194 15.53 19.12 -7.19
CA LEU A 194 14.15 19.29 -6.73
C LEU A 194 13.47 20.44 -7.48
N PRO A 195 12.19 20.30 -7.87
CA PRO A 195 11.46 21.39 -8.50
C PRO A 195 11.32 22.57 -7.53
N GLU A 196 11.65 23.77 -8.01
CA GLU A 196 11.32 25.00 -7.30
C GLU A 196 9.80 25.21 -7.38
N TYR A 197 9.08 24.85 -6.31
CA TYR A 197 7.69 25.27 -6.17
C TYR A 197 7.69 26.77 -5.86
N GLU A 198 7.61 27.60 -6.89
CA GLU A 198 7.34 29.03 -6.71
C GLU A 198 6.02 29.15 -5.94
N CYS A 199 6.12 29.59 -4.69
CA CYS A 199 4.97 29.96 -3.90
C CYS A 199 4.28 31.10 -4.66
N PHE A 200 3.18 30.82 -5.37
CA PHE A 200 2.36 31.84 -6.03
C PHE A 200 2.09 32.94 -4.99
N LYS A 201 2.77 34.08 -5.15
CA LYS A 201 2.69 35.25 -4.28
C LYS A 201 1.33 35.91 -4.41
#